data_AF-A0A382TMF6-F1
#
_entry.id   AF-A0A382TMF6-F1
#
_cell.length_a   1.000
_cell.length_b   1.000
_cell.length_c   1.000
_cell.angle_alpha   90.00
_cell.angle_beta   90.00
_cell.angle_gamma   90.00
#
_symmetry.space_group_name_H-M   'P 1'
#
loop_
_entity.id
_entity.type
_entity.pdbx_description
1 polymer ?
#
loop_
_entity_poly.entity_id
_entity_poly.type
_entity_poly.pdbx_seq_one_letter_code
_entity_poly.pdbx_strand_id
1 'polypeptide(L)'
;MPPQQALTIAREKGLDLVEISPTAQPPVCRVMDYGRYQYEEQKRTRQAKKHQKTIEVKEIKFRPKVDEHDYQFKKKHVERFLAHGDKVKATIF
;
A
#
# COMPACT_ATOMS: atom_id res chain seq x y z
N MET A 1 -16.06 -20.85 25.51
CA MET A 1 -16.55 -22.02 24.74
C MET A 1 -15.37 -22.94 24.47
N PRO A 2 -15.50 -24.26 24.67
CA PRO A 2 -14.44 -25.22 24.32
C PRO A 2 -14.15 -25.20 22.80
N PRO A 3 -12.90 -25.37 22.35
CA PRO A 3 -12.54 -25.36 20.93
C PRO A 3 -13.34 -26.37 20.08
N GLN A 4 -13.59 -27.55 20.63
CA GLN A 4 -14.37 -28.60 19.95
C GLN A 4 -15.80 -28.15 19.64
N GLN A 5 -16.45 -27.46 20.58
CA GLN A 5 -17.82 -26.98 20.38
C GLN A 5 -17.87 -25.89 19.30
N ALA A 6 -16.86 -25.02 19.25
CA ALA A 6 -16.75 -23.99 18.22
C ALA A 6 -16.51 -24.59 16.81
N LEU A 7 -15.72 -25.67 16.73
CA LEU A 7 -15.51 -26.42 15.48
C LEU A 7 -16.80 -27.08 14.98
N THR A 8 -17.61 -27.64 15.88
CA THR A 8 -18.92 -28.23 15.52
C THR A 8 -19.84 -27.16 14.92
N ILE A 9 -19.95 -26.00 15.58
CA ILE A 9 -20.79 -24.89 15.09
C ILE A 9 -20.32 -24.36 13.73
N ALA A 10 -19.00 -24.30 13.50
CA ALA A 10 -18.46 -23.89 12.22
C ALA A 10 -18.84 -24.89 11.11
N ARG A 11 -18.66 -26.20 11.36
CA ARG A 11 -19.02 -27.27 10.41
C ARG A 11 -20.51 -27.33 10.11
N GLU A 12 -21.36 -27.20 11.13
CA GLU A 12 -22.83 -27.17 10.95
C GLU A 12 -23.28 -26.03 10.04
N LYS A 13 -22.56 -24.91 10.07
CA LYS A 13 -22.81 -23.74 9.22
C LYS A 13 -22.08 -23.79 7.88
N GLY A 14 -21.28 -24.81 7.62
CA GLY A 14 -20.43 -24.90 6.42
C GLY A 14 -19.37 -23.80 6.33
N LEU A 15 -18.91 -23.29 7.47
CA LEU A 15 -17.92 -22.22 7.60
C LEU A 15 -16.67 -22.72 8.33
N ASP A 16 -15.63 -21.87 8.39
CA ASP A 16 -14.38 -22.18 9.09
C ASP A 16 -14.33 -21.50 10.47
N LEU A 17 -13.69 -22.15 11.44
CA LEU A 17 -13.29 -21.51 12.68
C LEU A 17 -11.89 -20.90 12.48
N VAL A 18 -11.81 -19.57 12.42
CA VAL A 18 -10.57 -18.85 12.14
C VAL A 18 -10.10 -18.10 13.37
N GLU A 19 -8.84 -18.30 13.77
CA GLU A 19 -8.21 -17.53 14.85
C GLU A 19 -7.76 -16.16 14.34
N ILE A 20 -8.39 -15.09 14.83
CA ILE A 20 -8.05 -13.71 14.40
C ILE A 20 -6.97 -13.11 15.30
N SER A 21 -7.05 -13.38 16.61
CA SER A 21 -6.09 -12.86 17.58
C SER A 21 -5.54 -14.02 18.41
N PRO A 22 -4.42 -14.62 17.98
CA PRO A 22 -3.77 -15.68 18.74
C PRO A 22 -3.05 -15.16 19.99
N THR A 23 -2.75 -13.85 20.05
CA THR A 23 -2.03 -13.22 21.15
C THR A 23 -2.93 -12.81 22.32
N ALA A 24 -4.25 -12.83 22.16
CA ALA A 24 -5.19 -12.53 23.22
C ALA A 24 -5.31 -13.70 24.22
N GLN A 25 -5.62 -13.40 25.48
CA GLN A 25 -5.93 -14.41 26.51
C GLN A 25 -7.37 -14.21 27.02
N PRO A 26 -8.32 -15.09 26.65
CA PRO A 26 -8.17 -16.24 25.74
C PRO A 26 -8.08 -15.84 24.24
N PRO A 27 -7.54 -16.72 23.36
CA PRO A 27 -7.48 -16.45 21.92
C PRO A 27 -8.85 -16.13 21.34
N VAL A 28 -8.89 -15.17 20.40
CA VAL A 28 -10.14 -14.74 19.77
C VAL A 28 -10.31 -15.44 18.42
N CYS A 29 -11.26 -16.36 18.37
CA CYS A 29 -11.66 -17.07 17.16
C CYS A 29 -12.99 -16.55 16.62
N ARG A 30 -13.17 -16.56 15.30
CA ARG A 30 -14.40 -16.15 14.63
C ARG A 30 -14.80 -17.20 13.60
N VAL A 31 -16.09 -17.49 13.52
CA VAL A 31 -16.64 -18.36 12.50
C VAL A 31 -16.87 -17.54 11.23
N MET A 32 -16.19 -17.87 10.14
CA MET A 32 -16.29 -17.17 8.85
C MET A 32 -15.83 -18.05 7.69
N ASP A 33 -16.12 -17.64 6.46
CA ASP A 33 -15.51 -18.24 5.26
C ASP A 33 -14.10 -17.65 5.08
N TYR A 34 -13.08 -18.47 5.31
CA TYR A 34 -11.69 -18.02 5.24
C TYR A 34 -11.26 -17.64 3.82
N GLY A 35 -11.75 -18.37 2.80
CA GLY A 35 -11.43 -18.12 1.40
C GLY A 35 -11.98 -16.77 0.93
N ARG A 36 -13.24 -16.48 1.25
CA ARG A 36 -13.86 -15.19 0.95
C ARG A 36 -13.18 -14.04 1.69
N TYR A 37 -12.85 -14.23 2.97
CA TYR A 37 -12.13 -13.24 3.76
C TYR A 37 -10.76 -12.89 3.15
N GLN A 38 -9.96 -13.89 2.80
CA GLN A 38 -8.68 -13.72 2.11
C GLN A 38 -8.82 -12.96 0.79
N TYR A 39 -9.85 -13.26 0.00
CA TYR A 39 -10.12 -12.55 -1.25
C TYR A 39 -10.47 -11.07 -1.01
N GLU A 40 -11.34 -10.78 -0.04
CA GLU A 40 -11.72 -9.41 0.30
C GLU A 40 -10.54 -8.61 0.86
N GLU A 41 -9.70 -9.22 1.70
CA GLU A 41 -8.48 -8.60 2.25
C GLU A 41 -7.47 -8.29 1.14
N GLN A 42 -7.23 -9.23 0.22
CA GLN A 42 -6.37 -9.02 -0.95
C GLN A 42 -6.93 -7.91 -1.85
N LYS A 43 -8.24 -7.90 -2.10
CA LYS A 43 -8.89 -6.86 -2.90
C LYS A 43 -8.73 -5.49 -2.25
N ARG A 44 -8.98 -5.38 -0.94
CA ARG A 44 -8.81 -4.16 -0.16
C ARG A 44 -7.35 -3.68 -0.19
N THR A 45 -6.40 -4.59 0.00
CA THR A 45 -4.96 -4.28 -0.03
C THR A 45 -4.51 -3.81 -1.42
N ARG A 46 -4.99 -4.44 -2.48
CA ARG A 46 -4.74 -4.01 -3.87
C ARG A 46 -5.33 -2.64 -4.15
N GLN A 47 -6.55 -2.36 -3.70
CA GLN A 47 -7.17 -1.04 -3.83
C GLN A 47 -6.37 0.01 -3.05
N ALA A 48 -5.99 -0.27 -1.80
CA ALA A 48 -5.18 0.64 -0.98
C ALA A 48 -3.82 0.96 -1.65
N LYS A 49 -3.12 -0.07 -2.18
CA LYS A 49 -1.87 0.12 -2.94
C LYS A 49 -2.06 0.95 -4.21
N LYS A 50 -3.18 0.76 -4.93
CA LYS A 50 -3.49 1.57 -6.13
C LYS A 50 -3.78 3.03 -5.80
N HIS A 51 -4.42 3.29 -4.65
CA HIS A 51 -4.74 4.65 -4.22
C HIS A 51 -3.60 5.35 -3.49
N GLN A 52 -2.56 4.62 -3.09
CA GLN A 52 -1.36 5.20 -2.50
C GLN A 52 -0.66 6.05 -3.56
N LYS A 53 -0.59 7.37 -3.33
CA LYS A 53 0.20 8.27 -4.16
C LYS A 53 1.68 7.96 -3.98
N THR A 54 2.31 7.38 -5.01
CA THR A 54 3.76 7.23 -5.08
C THR A 54 4.36 8.60 -5.36
N ILE A 55 5.08 9.15 -4.39
CA ILE A 55 5.87 10.38 -4.58
C ILE A 55 7.27 9.93 -4.97
N GLU A 56 7.67 10.15 -6.22
CA GLU A 56 9.01 9.82 -6.68
C GLU A 56 9.96 11.01 -6.51
N VAL A 57 11.25 10.74 -6.32
CA VAL A 57 12.29 11.78 -6.32
C VAL A 57 12.93 11.84 -7.70
N LYS A 58 12.68 12.91 -8.45
CA LYS A 58 13.29 13.18 -9.75
C LYS A 58 14.58 13.97 -9.55
N GLU A 59 15.71 13.40 -9.94
CA GLU A 59 16.99 14.11 -9.89
C GLU A 59 17.23 14.91 -11.19
N ILE A 60 17.61 16.18 -11.06
CA ILE A 60 17.93 17.06 -12.18
C ILE A 60 19.33 17.61 -11.97
N LYS A 61 20.20 17.41 -12.96
CA LYS A 61 21.61 17.84 -12.92
C LYS A 61 21.83 19.08 -13.79
N PHE A 62 22.46 20.08 -13.20
CA PHE A 62 22.87 21.31 -13.87
C PHE A 62 24.38 21.33 -14.03
N ARG A 63 24.86 21.91 -15.15
CA ARG A 63 26.29 22.19 -15.36
C ARG A 63 26.54 23.68 -15.10
N PRO A 64 27.76 24.12 -14.75
CA PRO A 64 28.01 25.50 -14.35
C PRO A 64 28.01 26.45 -15.55
N LYS A 65 28.29 25.92 -16.75
CA LYS A 65 28.15 26.59 -18.05
C LYS A 65 26.87 26.13 -18.75
N VAL A 66 25.74 26.22 -18.06
CA VAL A 66 24.44 25.92 -18.66
C VAL A 66 24.04 27.06 -19.59
N ASP A 67 23.62 26.71 -20.80
CA ASP A 67 23.04 27.67 -21.74
C ASP A 67 21.63 28.06 -21.30
N GLU A 68 21.21 29.29 -21.60
CA GLU A 68 19.89 29.82 -21.21
C GLU A 68 18.75 28.90 -21.71
N HIS A 69 18.90 28.32 -22.91
CA HIS A 69 17.89 27.40 -23.45
C HIS A 69 17.78 26.10 -22.62
N ASP A 70 18.92 25.52 -22.23
CA ASP A 70 18.95 24.29 -21.40
C ASP A 70 18.39 24.56 -19.99
N TYR A 71 18.67 25.74 -19.43
CA TYR A 71 18.11 26.15 -18.15
C TYR A 71 16.58 26.23 -18.19
N GLN A 72 16.03 26.93 -19.19
CA GLN A 72 14.58 27.10 -19.34
C GLN A 72 13.88 25.75 -19.56
N PHE A 73 14.51 24.83 -20.30
CA PHE A 73 13.97 23.49 -20.51
C PHE A 73 13.91 22.67 -19.21
N LYS A 74 14.98 22.70 -18.41
CA LYS A 74 15.04 22.02 -17.11
C LYS A 74 14.08 22.64 -16.10
N LYS A 75 13.95 23.97 -16.08
CA LYS A 75 12.98 24.68 -15.23
C LYS A 75 11.55 24.21 -15.50
N LYS A 76 11.13 24.14 -16.77
CA LYS A 76 9.80 23.63 -17.13
C LYS A 76 9.57 22.18 -16.69
N HIS A 77 10.60 21.35 -16.71
CA HIS A 77 10.53 19.99 -16.19
C HIS A 77 10.38 19.95 -14.67
N VAL A 78 11.14 20.76 -13.94
CA VAL A 78 11.00 20.91 -12.48
C VAL A 78 9.57 21.31 -12.13
N GLU A 79 9.03 22.35 -12.78
CA GLU A 79 7.66 22.84 -12.55
C GLU A 79 6.63 21.74 -12.84
N ARG A 80 6.79 20.99 -13.93
CA ARG A 80 5.92 19.86 -14.26
C ARG A 80 5.97 18.77 -13.18
N PHE A 81 7.16 18.36 -12.73
CA PHE A 81 7.30 17.32 -11.71
C PHE A 81 6.69 17.74 -10.36
N LEU A 82 6.93 18.99 -9.95
CA LEU A 82 6.32 19.56 -8.74
C LEU A 82 4.79 19.62 -8.86
N ALA A 83 4.25 19.99 -10.02
CA ALA A 83 2.81 20.01 -10.26
C ALA A 83 2.18 18.60 -10.23
N HIS A 84 2.92 17.56 -10.61
CA HIS A 84 2.49 16.16 -10.46
C HIS A 84 2.63 15.63 -9.03
N GLY A 85 3.24 16.40 -8.11
CA GLY A 85 3.42 16.03 -6.71
C GLY A 85 4.69 15.23 -6.42
N ASP A 86 5.58 15.11 -7.41
CA ASP A 86 6.91 14.50 -7.24
C ASP A 86 7.86 15.46 -6.54
N LYS A 87 8.85 14.91 -5.85
CA LYS A 87 9.93 15.69 -5.26
C LYS A 87 11.05 15.85 -6.29
N VAL A 88 11.66 17.02 -6.34
CA VAL A 88 12.79 17.27 -7.25
C VAL A 88 14.06 17.52 -6.44
N LYS A 89 15.15 16.84 -6.83
CA LYS A 89 16.49 17.07 -6.29
C LYS A 89 17.37 17.67 -7.37
N ALA A 90 17.68 18.96 -7.22
CA ALA A 90 18.57 19.67 -8.13
C ALA A 90 20.01 19.60 -7.62
N THR A 91 20.93 19.16 -8.47
CA THR A 91 22.37 19.09 -8.16
C THR A 91 23.17 19.79 -9.25
N ILE A 92 24.16 20.59 -8.88
CA ILE A 92 25.11 21.20 -9.82
C ILE A 92 26.37 20.34 -9.84
N PHE A 93 26.83 19.96 -11.04
CA PHE A 93 28.10 19.28 -11.28
C PHE A 93 28.99 20.18 -12.12
#